data_AF-A0A835KZG2-F1
#
_entry.id   AF-A0A835KZG2-F1
#
_cell.length_a   1.000
_cell.length_b   1.000
_cell.length_c   1.000
_cell.angle_alpha   90.00
_cell.angle_beta   90.00
_cell.angle_gamma   90.00
#
_symmetry.space_group_name_H-M   'P 1'
#
loop_
_entity.id
_entity.type
_entity.pdbx_description
1 polymer ?
#
loop_
_entity_poly.entity_id
_entity_poly.type
_entity_poly.pdbx_seq_one_letter_code
_entity_poly.pdbx_strand_id
1 'polypeptide(L)'
;MPPINTFVFFDFGTLRNQDLDTCDSVTDLCLQAIPRQQYLEPTNTNAPRNGKIYLKFPTHRIRIEDFNVINNFINKQEKPVCLFAHNGNRFDFAIMKRHFENINVSLADDVLVADSMYAFYDILEDRRQGEAVREIYFKGILHQLMHIHFMMSTGEW
;
A
#
# COMPACT_ATOMS: atom_id res chain seq x y z
N MET A 1 12.27 9.86 16.17
CA MET A 1 11.92 8.47 15.82
C MET A 1 13.21 7.73 15.47
N PRO A 2 13.46 6.51 15.97
CA PRO A 2 14.61 5.73 15.52
C PRO A 2 14.51 5.45 14.01
N PRO A 3 15.66 5.24 13.32
CA PRO A 3 15.63 4.90 11.90
C PRO A 3 14.88 3.59 11.66
N ILE A 4 14.13 3.52 10.57
CA ILE A 4 13.49 2.28 10.10
C ILE A 4 14.58 1.29 9.72
N ASN A 5 14.49 0.06 10.24
CA ASN A 5 15.45 -1.01 9.97
C ASN A 5 14.96 -1.97 8.88
N THR A 6 13.65 -2.14 8.71
CA THR A 6 13.10 -2.93 7.61
C THR A 6 11.94 -2.23 6.92
N PHE A 7 12.03 -2.15 5.59
CA PHE A 7 10.93 -1.73 4.72
C PHE A 7 10.23 -2.98 4.18
N VAL A 8 8.91 -3.03 4.26
CA VAL A 8 8.13 -4.14 3.68
C VAL A 8 7.24 -3.57 2.60
N PHE A 9 7.62 -3.77 1.35
CA PHE A 9 6.82 -3.37 0.20
C PHE A 9 5.72 -4.39 0.00
N PHE A 10 4.50 -3.94 -0.24
CA PHE A 10 3.40 -4.84 -0.53
C PHE A 10 2.42 -4.25 -1.55
N ASP A 11 1.69 -5.16 -2.18
CA ASP A 11 0.73 -4.86 -3.25
C ASP A 11 -0.37 -5.93 -3.23
N PHE A 12 -1.63 -5.50 -3.32
CA PHE A 12 -2.77 -6.38 -3.48
C PHE A 12 -3.18 -6.53 -4.95
N GLY A 13 -3.34 -7.78 -5.38
CA GLY A 13 -4.18 -8.10 -6.51
C GLY A 13 -5.66 -8.06 -6.10
N THR A 14 -6.50 -7.45 -6.93
CA THR A 14 -7.93 -7.28 -6.65
C THR A 14 -8.79 -7.52 -7.88
N LEU A 15 -10.01 -8.02 -7.68
CA LEU A 15 -11.05 -8.01 -8.72
C LEU A 15 -11.81 -6.68 -8.66
N ARG A 16 -11.85 -5.98 -9.79
CA ARG A 16 -12.77 -4.86 -9.97
C ARG A 16 -14.11 -5.41 -10.40
N ASN A 17 -15.12 -5.28 -9.54
CA ASN A 17 -16.49 -5.50 -9.96
C ASN A 17 -16.94 -4.25 -10.73
N GLN A 18 -17.48 -4.41 -11.95
CA GLN A 18 -17.91 -3.26 -12.75
C GLN A 18 -19.19 -2.61 -12.18
N ASP A 19 -19.94 -3.34 -11.36
CA ASP A 19 -21.21 -2.89 -10.79
C ASP A 19 -21.09 -2.30 -9.38
N LEU A 20 -19.93 -2.45 -8.74
CA LEU A 20 -19.64 -1.89 -7.42
C LEU A 20 -18.40 -1.01 -7.53
N ASP A 21 -18.48 0.24 -7.07
CA ASP A 21 -17.36 1.18 -7.08
C ASP A 21 -16.30 0.83 -6.01
N THR A 22 -16.28 -0.42 -5.54
CA THR A 22 -15.41 -0.93 -4.48
C THR A 22 -14.57 -2.10 -4.97
N CYS A 23 -13.28 -2.07 -4.64
CA CYS A 23 -12.30 -3.09 -5.02
C CYS A 23 -11.98 -4.00 -3.82
N ASP A 24 -13.04 -4.59 -3.26
CA ASP A 24 -12.96 -5.26 -1.95
C ASP A 24 -12.54 -6.72 -2.05
N SER A 25 -12.72 -7.32 -3.23
CA SER A 25 -12.34 -8.70 -3.53
C SER A 25 -10.84 -8.79 -3.81
N VAL A 26 -10.07 -9.30 -2.86
CA VAL A 26 -8.62 -9.50 -3.00
C VAL A 26 -8.33 -10.84 -3.69
N THR A 27 -7.48 -10.90 -4.69
CA THR A 27 -7.07 -12.16 -5.36
C THR A 27 -5.76 -12.69 -4.82
N ASP A 28 -4.84 -11.79 -4.51
CA ASP A 28 -3.51 -12.13 -4.08
C ASP A 28 -2.84 -10.95 -3.38
N LEU A 29 -1.77 -11.26 -2.67
CA LEU A 29 -0.98 -10.31 -1.91
C LEU A 29 0.49 -10.70 -2.02
N CYS A 30 1.33 -9.72 -2.35
CA CYS A 30 2.78 -9.85 -2.35
C CYS A 30 3.35 -9.01 -1.21
N LEU A 31 4.26 -9.58 -0.38
CA LEU A 31 5.08 -8.80 0.55
C LEU A 31 6.56 -9.06 0.24
N GLN A 32 7.36 -8.00 0.25
CA GLN A 32 8.81 -8.03 0.08
C GLN A 32 9.46 -7.21 1.19
N ALA A 33 10.08 -7.89 2.14
CA ALA A 33 10.90 -7.27 3.18
C ALA A 33 12.29 -6.95 2.65
N ILE A 34 12.79 -5.76 2.99
CA ILE A 34 14.08 -5.23 2.59
C ILE A 34 14.71 -4.51 3.79
N PRO A 35 15.80 -5.05 4.37
CA PRO A 35 16.55 -4.38 5.44
C PRO A 35 17.13 -3.04 4.96
N ARG A 36 17.16 -2.03 5.83
CA ARG A 36 17.71 -0.70 5.56
C ARG A 36 19.15 -0.77 5.05
N GLN A 37 19.98 -1.61 5.67
CA GLN A 37 21.38 -1.76 5.28
C GLN A 37 21.50 -2.14 3.80
N GLN A 38 20.56 -2.94 3.29
CA GLN A 38 20.56 -3.37 1.90
C GLN A 38 20.40 -2.21 0.90
N TYR A 39 19.65 -1.16 1.26
CA TYR A 39 19.51 0.06 0.46
C TYR A 39 20.72 0.98 0.53
N LEU A 40 21.45 0.95 1.63
CA LEU A 40 22.63 1.79 1.82
C LEU A 40 23.83 1.29 1.03
N GLU A 41 23.81 0.05 0.54
CA GLU A 41 24.83 -0.53 -0.33
C GLU A 41 24.67 -0.01 -1.78
N PRO A 42 25.54 0.90 -2.28
CA PRO A 42 25.34 1.59 -3.55
C PRO A 42 25.39 0.66 -4.77
N THR A 43 25.99 -0.52 -4.62
CA THR A 43 26.12 -1.54 -5.67
C THR A 43 24.93 -2.48 -5.73
N ASN A 44 23.95 -2.34 -4.84
CA ASN A 44 22.80 -3.24 -4.78
C ASN A 44 21.66 -2.73 -5.67
N THR A 45 21.77 -3.03 -6.97
CA THR A 45 20.77 -2.64 -7.97
C THR A 45 19.63 -3.64 -8.12
N ASN A 46 19.70 -4.79 -7.43
CA ASN A 46 18.71 -5.85 -7.54
C ASN A 46 17.77 -5.84 -6.34
N ALA A 47 16.48 -6.06 -6.59
CA ALA A 47 15.56 -6.40 -5.52
C ALA A 47 16.07 -7.67 -4.79
N PRO A 48 16.01 -7.71 -3.45
CA PRO A 48 16.37 -8.91 -2.71
C PRO A 48 15.56 -10.11 -3.20
N ARG A 49 16.26 -11.23 -3.45
CA ARG A 49 15.60 -12.49 -3.83
C ARG A 49 14.96 -13.22 -2.64
N ASN A 50 15.41 -12.90 -1.43
CA ASN A 50 14.93 -13.47 -0.18
C ASN A 50 13.99 -12.49 0.53
N GLY A 51 13.23 -12.97 1.52
CA GLY A 51 12.31 -12.10 2.27
C GLY A 51 11.07 -11.71 1.48
N LYS A 52 10.57 -12.60 0.61
CA LYS A 52 9.31 -12.42 -0.13
C LYS A 52 8.29 -13.46 0.29
N ILE A 53 7.03 -13.07 0.43
CA ILE A 53 5.90 -14.00 0.45
C ILE A 53 4.87 -13.60 -0.59
N TYR A 54 4.18 -14.60 -1.12
CA TYR A 54 3.07 -14.43 -2.03
C TYR A 54 1.91 -15.29 -1.57
N LEU A 55 0.76 -14.67 -1.36
CA LEU A 55 -0.46 -15.30 -0.89
C LEU A 55 -1.53 -15.19 -1.98
N LYS A 56 -2.27 -16.27 -2.20
CA LYS A 56 -3.47 -16.26 -3.04
C LYS A 56 -4.69 -16.38 -2.14
N PHE A 57 -5.77 -15.70 -2.51
CA PHE A 57 -7.04 -15.72 -1.81
C PHE A 57 -8.14 -16.30 -2.71
N PRO A 58 -8.28 -17.64 -2.79
CA PRO A 58 -9.28 -18.28 -3.66
C PRO A 58 -10.72 -17.88 -3.34
N THR A 59 -11.00 -17.49 -2.09
CA THR A 59 -12.31 -17.03 -1.62
C THR A 59 -12.51 -15.52 -1.77
N HIS A 60 -11.56 -14.84 -2.39
CA HIS A 60 -11.52 -13.39 -2.56
C HIS A 60 -11.54 -12.57 -1.25
N ARG A 61 -11.09 -13.17 -0.16
CA ARG A 61 -11.11 -12.61 1.20
C ARG A 61 -9.89 -13.06 1.98
N ILE A 62 -9.42 -12.20 2.89
CA ILE A 62 -8.38 -12.57 3.86
C ILE A 62 -9.04 -13.28 5.03
N ARG A 63 -8.50 -14.44 5.41
CA ARG A 63 -8.94 -15.21 6.59
C ARG A 63 -7.91 -15.11 7.72
N ILE A 64 -8.24 -15.64 8.89
CA ILE A 64 -7.37 -15.57 10.09
C ILE A 64 -6.02 -16.24 9.84
N GLU A 65 -6.01 -17.37 9.15
CA GLU A 65 -4.80 -18.08 8.73
C GLU A 65 -3.91 -17.26 7.81
N ASP A 66 -4.50 -16.50 6.88
CA ASP A 66 -3.78 -15.63 5.96
C ASP A 66 -3.17 -14.46 6.72
N PHE A 67 -3.95 -13.85 7.63
CA PHE A 67 -3.46 -12.82 8.55
C PHE A 67 -2.29 -13.33 9.41
N ASN A 68 -2.39 -14.54 9.95
CA ASN A 68 -1.32 -15.11 10.77
C ASN A 68 -0.01 -15.25 9.97
N VAL A 69 -0.09 -15.61 8.69
CA VAL A 69 1.10 -15.65 7.81
C VAL A 69 1.67 -14.25 7.60
N ILE A 70 0.82 -13.27 7.29
CA ILE A 70 1.22 -11.86 7.09
C ILE A 70 1.87 -11.29 8.37
N ASN A 71 1.21 -11.43 9.51
CA ASN A 71 1.67 -10.90 10.80
C ASN A 71 2.98 -11.58 11.24
N ASN A 72 3.08 -12.90 11.11
CA ASN A 72 4.32 -13.61 11.42
C ASN A 72 5.47 -13.22 10.50
N PHE A 73 5.18 -12.96 9.22
CA PHE A 73 6.18 -12.47 8.28
C PHE A 73 6.70 -11.09 8.72
N ILE A 74 5.81 -10.14 9.03
CA ILE A 74 6.17 -8.78 9.46
C ILE A 74 6.94 -8.80 10.79
N ASN A 75 6.50 -9.60 11.78
CA ASN A 75 7.12 -9.63 13.11
C ASN A 75 8.49 -10.30 13.17
N LYS A 76 8.86 -11.09 12.16
CA LYS A 76 10.22 -11.66 12.04
C LYS A 76 11.26 -10.66 11.53
N GLN A 77 10.82 -9.51 11.03
CA GLN A 77 11.72 -8.50 10.49
C GLN A 77 12.37 -7.67 11.59
N GLU A 78 13.53 -7.09 11.28
CA GLU A 78 14.24 -6.20 12.20
C GLU A 78 13.44 -4.91 12.39
N LYS A 79 13.04 -4.64 13.64
CA LYS A 79 12.27 -3.46 14.03
C LYS A 79 13.19 -2.23 14.11
N PRO A 80 12.68 -1.01 13.87
CA PRO A 80 11.30 -0.69 13.46
C PRO A 80 11.00 -1.11 12.02
N VAL A 81 9.77 -1.58 11.77
CA VAL A 81 9.28 -2.01 10.44
C VAL A 81 8.31 -0.97 9.89
N CYS A 82 8.46 -0.63 8.61
CA CYS A 82 7.51 0.22 7.89
C CYS A 82 6.97 -0.50 6.65
N LEU A 83 5.64 -0.60 6.53
CA LEU A 83 4.96 -1.11 5.34
C LEU A 83 4.86 0.00 4.28
N PHE A 84 5.18 -0.34 3.04
CA PHE A 84 5.13 0.57 1.89
C PHE A 84 4.22 0.02 0.80
N ALA A 85 3.26 0.85 0.37
CA ALA A 85 2.44 0.61 -0.81
C ALA A 85 2.44 1.85 -1.71
N HIS A 86 2.10 1.69 -2.99
CA HIS A 86 1.98 2.80 -3.93
C HIS A 86 0.53 3.22 -4.05
N ASN A 87 0.21 4.48 -3.71
CA ASN A 87 -1.18 4.93 -3.52
C ASN A 87 -1.90 4.14 -2.41
N GLY A 88 -1.13 3.61 -1.45
CA GLY A 88 -1.62 2.77 -0.36
C GLY A 88 -2.67 3.47 0.50
N ASN A 89 -2.56 4.78 0.73
CA ASN A 89 -3.51 5.53 1.55
C ASN A 89 -4.92 5.50 0.98
N ARG A 90 -5.05 5.43 -0.35
CA ARG A 90 -6.35 5.37 -1.04
C ARG A 90 -6.75 3.96 -1.45
N PHE A 91 -5.85 3.00 -1.37
CA PHE A 91 -6.06 1.65 -1.90
C PHE A 91 -5.66 0.57 -0.89
N ASP A 92 -4.40 0.12 -0.90
CA ASP A 92 -3.95 -1.07 -0.18
C ASP A 92 -4.21 -1.01 1.34
N PHE A 93 -3.97 0.14 1.98
CA PHE A 93 -4.18 0.28 3.42
C PHE A 93 -5.66 0.25 3.79
N ALA A 94 -6.53 0.83 2.95
CA ALA A 94 -7.97 0.78 3.17
C ALA A 94 -8.52 -0.65 3.01
N ILE A 95 -8.04 -1.37 1.99
CA ILE A 95 -8.38 -2.79 1.77
C ILE A 95 -7.92 -3.62 2.97
N MET A 96 -6.64 -3.51 3.35
CA MET A 96 -6.07 -4.25 4.46
C MET A 96 -6.83 -4.01 5.77
N LYS A 97 -7.09 -2.75 6.10
CA LYS A 97 -7.79 -2.35 7.32
C LYS A 97 -9.18 -3.01 7.39
N ARG A 98 -9.99 -2.87 6.34
CA ARG A 98 -11.34 -3.44 6.32
C ARG A 98 -11.34 -4.97 6.41
N HIS A 99 -10.42 -5.65 5.71
CA HIS A 99 -10.31 -7.11 5.80
C HIS A 99 -9.90 -7.57 7.21
N PHE A 100 -8.98 -6.85 7.86
CA PHE A 100 -8.53 -7.18 9.21
C PHE A 100 -9.60 -6.89 10.27
N GLU A 101 -10.33 -5.77 10.15
CA GLU A 101 -11.48 -5.45 11.00
C GLU A 101 -12.58 -6.52 10.90
N ASN A 102 -12.87 -7.01 9.68
CA ASN A 102 -13.88 -8.05 9.45
C ASN A 102 -13.58 -9.38 10.16
N ILE A 103 -12.31 -9.69 10.42
CA ILE A 103 -11.88 -10.90 11.14
C ILE A 103 -11.40 -10.59 12.57
N ASN A 104 -11.61 -9.35 13.04
CA ASN A 104 -11.28 -8.87 14.38
C ASN A 104 -9.80 -9.06 14.77
N VAL A 105 -8.89 -8.69 13.87
CA VAL A 105 -7.44 -8.71 14.11
C VAL A 105 -6.80 -7.36 13.80
N SER A 106 -5.62 -7.11 14.36
CA SER A 106 -4.80 -5.94 14.06
C SER A 106 -3.32 -6.31 14.00
N LEU A 107 -2.54 -5.56 13.22
CA LEU A 107 -1.08 -5.63 13.32
C LEU A 107 -0.62 -5.03 14.65
N ALA A 108 0.62 -5.32 15.04
CA ALA A 108 1.22 -4.71 16.22
C ALA A 108 1.33 -3.18 16.07
N ASP A 109 1.10 -2.44 17.17
CA ASP A 109 1.11 -0.96 17.19
C ASP A 109 2.46 -0.34 16.82
N ASP A 110 3.53 -1.14 16.83
CA ASP A 110 4.89 -0.74 16.45
C ASP A 110 5.16 -0.86 14.94
N VAL A 111 4.19 -1.36 14.15
CA VAL A 111 4.27 -1.44 12.70
C VAL A 111 3.82 -0.12 12.08
N LEU A 112 4.74 0.52 11.36
CA LEU A 112 4.50 1.79 10.69
C LEU A 112 4.01 1.54 9.26
N VAL A 113 3.36 2.55 8.67
CA VAL A 113 2.91 2.54 7.28
C VAL A 113 3.33 3.82 6.58
N ALA A 114 3.65 3.74 5.29
CA ALA A 114 3.97 4.88 4.44
C ALA A 114 3.50 4.64 3.01
N ASP A 115 3.11 5.73 2.34
CA ASP A 115 2.67 5.69 0.95
C ASP A 115 3.78 6.26 0.05
N SER A 116 4.30 5.38 -0.82
CA SER A 116 5.42 5.70 -1.71
C SER A 116 5.09 6.78 -2.74
N MET A 117 3.80 7.02 -3.04
CA MET A 117 3.39 8.05 -3.98
C MET A 117 3.82 9.45 -3.49
N TYR A 118 3.67 9.73 -2.20
CA TYR A 118 4.13 10.98 -1.61
C TYR A 118 5.65 11.07 -1.55
N ALA A 119 6.32 9.96 -1.23
CA ALA A 119 7.78 9.91 -1.24
C ALA A 119 8.35 10.23 -2.64
N PHE A 120 7.70 9.74 -3.70
CA PHE A 120 8.09 10.09 -5.07
C PHE A 120 7.85 11.57 -5.38
N TYR A 121 6.77 12.18 -4.90
CA TYR A 121 6.59 13.63 -5.05
C TYR A 121 7.72 14.39 -4.35
N ASP A 122 8.05 14.05 -3.12
CA ASP A 122 9.10 14.75 -2.36
C ASP A 122 10.50 14.58 -3.00
N ILE A 123 10.80 13.41 -3.56
CA ILE A 123 12.11 13.12 -4.19
C ILE A 123 12.21 13.70 -5.60
N LEU A 124 11.14 13.62 -6.40
CA LEU A 124 11.14 13.98 -7.83
C LEU A 124 10.73 15.44 -8.08
N GLU A 125 10.34 16.21 -7.06
CA GLU A 125 10.09 17.65 -7.16
C GLU A 125 11.35 18.51 -7.36
N ASP A 126 12.44 17.94 -7.89
CA ASP A 126 13.36 18.70 -8.76
C ASP A 126 12.69 18.89 -10.15
N ARG A 127 12.06 20.06 -10.30
CA ARG A 127 10.91 20.46 -11.12
C ARG A 127 10.87 20.17 -12.64
N ARG A 128 11.84 19.49 -13.25
CA ARG A 128 11.88 19.33 -14.73
C ARG A 128 11.20 18.06 -15.27
N GLN A 129 10.91 17.07 -14.44
CA GLN A 129 10.35 15.78 -14.88
C GLN A 129 8.96 15.45 -14.30
N GLY A 130 8.46 16.23 -13.33
CA GLY A 130 7.18 16.00 -12.64
C GLY A 130 5.92 16.45 -13.40
N GLU A 131 6.05 17.21 -14.49
CA GLU A 131 4.89 17.79 -15.20
C GLU A 131 4.02 16.71 -15.89
N ALA A 132 4.64 15.68 -16.48
CA ALA A 132 3.92 14.58 -17.13
C ALA A 132 3.12 13.71 -16.13
N VAL A 133 3.68 13.49 -14.92
CA VAL A 133 2.98 12.78 -13.84
C VAL A 133 1.85 13.65 -13.27
N ARG A 134 2.08 14.96 -13.11
CA ARG A 134 1.02 15.88 -12.68
C ARG A 134 -0.15 15.91 -13.67
N GLU A 135 0.09 15.94 -14.98
CA GLU A 135 -0.97 16.01 -15.98
C GLU A 135 -1.87 14.75 -15.99
N ILE A 136 -1.28 13.56 -15.88
CA ILE A 136 -2.03 12.28 -15.89
C ILE A 136 -2.85 12.12 -14.62
N TYR A 137 -2.28 12.41 -13.44
CA TYR A 137 -2.95 12.16 -12.16
C TYR A 137 -3.89 13.29 -11.72
N PHE A 138 -3.55 14.56 -11.98
CA PHE A 138 -4.47 15.67 -11.64
C PHE A 138 -5.68 15.74 -12.58
N LYS A 139 -5.58 15.37 -13.87
CA LYS A 139 -6.78 15.29 -14.73
C LYS A 139 -7.78 14.24 -14.24
N GLY A 140 -7.30 13.10 -13.71
CA GLY A 140 -8.16 12.08 -13.11
C GLY A 140 -8.80 12.53 -11.77
N ILE A 141 -8.01 13.18 -10.91
CA ILE A 141 -8.46 13.64 -9.59
C ILE A 141 -9.39 14.87 -9.70
N LEU A 142 -9.18 15.78 -10.66
CA LEU A 142 -10.07 16.93 -10.90
C LEU A 142 -11.48 16.48 -11.29
N HIS A 143 -11.63 15.41 -12.06
CA HIS A 143 -12.97 14.91 -12.43
C HIS A 143 -13.72 14.36 -11.20
N GLN A 144 -13.03 13.67 -10.30
CA GLN A 144 -13.61 13.12 -9.06
C GLN A 144 -13.87 14.20 -8.00
N LEU A 145 -12.96 15.17 -7.85
CA LEU A 145 -13.12 16.28 -6.92
C LEU A 145 -14.18 17.29 -7.38
N MET A 146 -14.35 17.50 -8.70
CA MET A 146 -15.46 18.31 -9.21
C MET A 146 -16.81 17.65 -8.93
N HIS A 147 -16.91 16.31 -9.00
CA HIS A 147 -18.14 15.60 -8.64
C HIS A 147 -18.45 15.73 -7.14
N ILE A 148 -17.43 15.59 -6.29
CA ILE A 148 -17.56 15.71 -4.84
C ILE A 148 -17.88 17.17 -4.42
N HIS A 149 -17.31 18.17 -5.10
CA HIS A 149 -17.62 19.59 -4.84
C HIS A 149 -18.99 20.00 -5.40
N PHE A 150 -19.43 19.40 -6.51
CA PHE A 150 -20.78 19.58 -7.05
C PHE A 150 -21.83 19.01 -6.09
N MET A 151 -21.69 17.77 -5.63
CA MET A 151 -22.62 17.16 -4.66
C MET A 151 -22.65 17.90 -3.31
N MET A 152 -21.50 18.42 -2.84
CA MET A 152 -21.45 19.26 -1.63
C MET A 152 -22.12 20.62 -1.80
N SER A 153 -22.23 21.15 -3.01
CA SER A 153 -22.83 22.47 -3.27
C SER A 153 -24.32 22.40 -3.63
N THR A 154 -24.80 21.26 -4.15
CA THR A 154 -26.22 21.04 -4.46
C THR A 154 -27.00 20.33 -3.36
N GLY A 155 -26.32 19.71 -2.39
CA GLY A 155 -26.97 19.01 -1.27
C GLY A 155 -27.68 17.71 -1.68
N GLU A 156 -27.42 17.21 -2.88
CA GLU A 156 -27.90 15.91 -3.35
C GLU A 156 -26.85 14.85 -2.98
N TRP A 157 -27.24 13.95 -2.08
CA TRP A 157 -26.53 12.68 -1.83
C TRP A 157 -27.12 11.59 -2.70
#